data_AF-A0A7D5KZU8-F1
#
_entry.id   AF-A0A7D5KZU8-F1
#
_cell.length_a   1.000
_cell.length_b   1.000
_cell.length_c   1.000
_cell.angle_alpha   90.00
_cell.angle_beta   90.00
_cell.angle_gamma   90.00
#
_symmetry.space_group_name_H-M   'P 1'
#
loop_
_entity.id
_entity.type
_entity.pdbx_description
1 polymer ?
#
loop_
_entity_poly.entity_id
_entity_poly.type
_entity_poly.pdbx_seq_one_letter_code
_entity_poly.pdbx_strand_id
1 'polypeptide(L)'
;MQDDGADPGPAAEGDVAVADSAESAFERDSRLETRPGSGSLSRADVQRDSTVRRWGVVTPSATVIGRAASPDADLSESVRRLHDEQHAATPGYSERAHQLDRLRTTQALCNALEVTPWQRDLALGVMDEIDLTEFGSQRAIPKVALVVIRHVVDIDRQQYFGLDDIDAQSLSADRMEELFARYRAHDITDEETFKRLAADYGLDTTNLNRLRRVLKAQLEDELPAYGRNPYRDPNLPDAAESDVEGTNAASTSSQS
;
A
#
# COMPACT_ATOMS: atom_id res chain seq x y z
N MET A 1 20.58 31.03 -76.22
CA MET A 1 22.01 30.68 -76.09
C MET A 1 22.21 30.17 -74.67
N GLN A 2 22.72 28.94 -74.59
CA GLN A 2 23.28 28.14 -73.49
C GLN A 2 23.11 28.60 -72.02
N ASP A 3 22.35 27.79 -71.28
CA ASP A 3 22.77 26.73 -70.33
C ASP A 3 24.12 26.80 -69.57
N ASP A 4 24.01 26.48 -68.28
CA ASP A 4 24.91 25.83 -67.29
C ASP A 4 24.59 26.46 -65.91
N GLY A 5 24.13 25.80 -64.86
CA GLY A 5 24.09 24.38 -64.49
C GLY A 5 24.52 24.28 -63.02
N ALA A 6 23.63 23.88 -62.11
CA ALA A 6 23.92 23.15 -60.85
C ALA A 6 22.67 23.04 -59.94
N ASP A 7 22.20 21.80 -59.79
CA ASP A 7 21.29 21.29 -58.75
C ASP A 7 22.04 21.26 -57.39
N PRO A 8 21.35 21.43 -56.24
CA PRO A 8 20.92 20.23 -55.51
C PRO A 8 19.56 20.36 -54.78
N GLY A 9 18.69 19.37 -54.98
CA GLY A 9 18.11 18.49 -53.95
C GLY A 9 17.10 19.07 -52.92
N PRO A 10 16.00 18.34 -52.60
CA PRO A 10 15.03 18.78 -51.60
C PRO A 10 15.53 18.41 -50.18
N ALA A 11 15.87 19.42 -49.37
CA ALA A 11 16.08 19.27 -47.92
C ALA A 11 14.76 19.63 -47.21
N ALA A 12 14.04 18.65 -46.68
CA ALA A 12 14.18 18.12 -45.33
C ALA A 12 13.46 19.00 -44.27
N GLU A 13 12.23 18.57 -43.96
CA GLU A 13 11.72 18.32 -42.61
C GLU A 13 12.18 19.26 -41.49
N GLY A 14 11.31 20.21 -41.16
CA GLY A 14 11.24 20.83 -39.85
C GLY A 14 9.97 20.36 -39.15
N ASP A 15 9.94 19.10 -38.75
CA ASP A 15 8.91 18.51 -37.91
C ASP A 15 8.96 19.20 -36.54
N VAL A 16 8.04 20.12 -36.30
CA VAL A 16 7.89 20.78 -35.00
C VAL A 16 7.29 19.74 -34.07
N ALA A 17 8.19 19.10 -33.31
CA ALA A 17 7.96 18.08 -32.32
C ALA A 17 6.62 18.20 -31.56
N VAL A 18 5.62 17.46 -32.06
CA VAL A 18 4.46 17.02 -31.28
C VAL A 18 4.86 15.72 -30.58
N ALA A 19 5.81 15.79 -29.64
CA ALA A 19 6.30 14.63 -28.90
C ALA A 19 6.30 14.80 -27.38
N ASP A 20 5.81 15.92 -26.83
CA ASP A 20 5.82 16.17 -25.37
C ASP A 20 4.44 15.94 -24.69
N SER A 21 3.42 15.59 -25.46
CA SER A 21 2.06 15.37 -24.91
C SER A 21 1.75 13.90 -24.60
N ALA A 22 2.46 12.95 -25.23
CA ALA A 22 2.27 11.52 -24.98
C ALA A 22 3.05 11.07 -23.74
N GLU A 23 4.31 11.49 -23.58
CA GLU A 23 5.14 11.10 -22.43
C GLU A 23 4.59 11.68 -21.11
N SER A 24 4.08 12.92 -21.11
CA SER A 24 3.44 13.48 -19.91
C SER A 24 2.08 12.85 -19.56
N ALA A 25 1.46 12.09 -20.47
CA ALA A 25 0.26 11.31 -20.18
C ALA A 25 0.60 9.97 -19.53
N PHE A 26 1.69 9.32 -19.97
CA PHE A 26 2.21 8.09 -19.34
C PHE A 26 2.83 8.35 -17.96
N GLU A 27 3.54 9.47 -17.76
CA GLU A 27 4.07 9.87 -16.45
C GLU A 27 2.97 10.36 -15.47
N ARG A 28 1.84 10.83 -15.97
CA ARG A 28 0.67 11.15 -15.13
C ARG A 28 -0.10 9.91 -14.70
N ASP A 29 0.01 8.81 -15.44
CA ASP A 29 -0.70 7.55 -15.17
C ASP A 29 0.08 6.61 -14.24
N SER A 30 1.37 6.92 -13.99
CA SER A 30 2.19 6.32 -12.91
C SER A 30 2.12 7.09 -11.59
N ARG A 31 1.44 8.25 -11.53
CA ARG A 31 1.24 8.95 -10.26
C ARG A 31 0.46 8.07 -9.30
N LEU A 32 1.11 7.73 -8.20
CA LEU A 32 0.56 7.12 -7.00
C LEU A 32 -0.80 7.76 -6.70
N GLU A 33 -1.88 7.00 -6.84
CA GLU A 33 -3.20 7.49 -6.43
C GLU A 33 -3.32 7.31 -4.92
N THR A 34 -2.81 8.27 -4.18
CA THR A 34 -2.75 8.30 -2.71
C THR A 34 -4.03 8.83 -2.08
N ARG A 35 -5.14 8.87 -2.84
CA ARG A 35 -6.42 9.35 -2.33
C ARG A 35 -6.91 8.46 -1.18
N PRO A 36 -7.59 9.04 -0.18
CA PRO A 36 -8.22 8.25 0.87
C PRO A 36 -9.12 7.14 0.27
N GLY A 37 -8.92 5.89 0.73
CA GLY A 37 -9.70 4.73 0.31
C GLY A 37 -9.32 4.10 -1.03
N SER A 38 -8.43 4.71 -1.83
CA SER A 38 -7.99 4.15 -3.13
C SER A 38 -7.31 2.78 -2.97
N GLY A 39 -6.61 2.58 -1.85
CA GLY A 39 -5.91 1.35 -1.56
C GLY A 39 -6.83 0.16 -1.29
N SER A 40 -8.12 0.36 -1.02
CA SER A 40 -9.07 -0.76 -0.89
C SER A 40 -9.49 -1.36 -2.25
N LEU A 41 -9.25 -0.65 -3.35
CA LEU A 41 -9.78 -0.96 -4.67
C LEU A 41 -8.67 -1.33 -5.67
N SER A 42 -9.01 -2.13 -6.69
CA SER A 42 -8.09 -2.39 -7.80
C SER A 42 -7.98 -1.17 -8.72
N ARG A 43 -6.91 -1.05 -9.52
CA ARG A 43 -6.77 0.04 -10.50
C ARG A 43 -7.98 0.14 -11.45
N ALA A 44 -8.52 -1.01 -11.86
CA ALA A 44 -9.69 -1.06 -12.74
C ALA A 44 -10.98 -0.60 -12.03
N ASP A 45 -11.12 -0.89 -10.73
CA ASP A 45 -12.24 -0.41 -9.92
C ASP A 45 -12.17 1.11 -9.71
N VAL A 46 -10.98 1.63 -9.38
CA VAL A 46 -10.78 3.08 -9.21
C VAL A 46 -11.03 3.83 -10.51
N GLN A 47 -10.56 3.30 -11.65
CA GLN A 47 -10.83 3.89 -12.96
C GLN A 47 -12.34 3.89 -13.29
N ARG A 48 -13.07 2.82 -12.95
CA ARG A 48 -14.52 2.75 -13.15
C ARG A 48 -15.28 3.75 -12.29
N ASP A 49 -14.88 3.91 -11.02
CA ASP A 49 -15.51 4.87 -10.12
C ASP A 49 -15.20 6.33 -10.53
N SER A 50 -13.99 6.59 -11.04
CA SER A 50 -13.60 7.92 -11.51
C SER A 50 -14.26 8.32 -12.84
N THR A 51 -14.62 7.36 -13.70
CA THR A 51 -15.22 7.64 -15.02
C THR A 51 -16.75 7.76 -15.00
N VAL A 52 -17.45 7.29 -13.96
CA VAL A 52 -18.92 7.23 -13.97
C VAL A 52 -19.53 8.03 -12.81
N ARG A 53 -19.96 9.28 -13.10
CA ARG A 53 -21.09 9.96 -12.41
C ARG A 53 -21.58 11.22 -13.13
N ARG A 54 -21.75 11.18 -14.46
CA ARG A 54 -22.28 12.34 -15.20
C ARG A 54 -23.81 12.47 -15.16
N TRP A 55 -24.54 11.43 -14.73
CA TRP A 55 -26.01 11.46 -14.69
C TRP A 55 -26.53 10.76 -13.44
N GLY A 56 -27.07 11.55 -12.50
CA GLY A 56 -27.76 11.02 -11.32
C GLY A 56 -29.16 10.54 -11.69
N VAL A 57 -29.54 9.36 -11.19
CA VAL A 57 -30.93 8.88 -11.24
C VAL A 57 -31.74 9.75 -10.28
N VAL A 58 -32.59 10.61 -10.83
CA VAL A 58 -33.53 11.43 -10.04
C VAL A 58 -34.74 10.57 -9.71
N THR A 59 -34.61 9.67 -8.74
CA THR A 59 -35.77 8.99 -8.15
C THR A 59 -36.33 9.84 -7.02
N PRO A 60 -37.64 10.18 -7.01
CA PRO A 60 -38.27 11.01 -5.96
C PRO A 60 -38.12 10.48 -4.53
N SER A 61 -37.76 9.21 -4.37
CA SER A 61 -37.60 8.52 -3.08
C SER A 61 -36.15 8.50 -2.56
N ALA A 62 -35.19 9.05 -3.30
CA ALA A 62 -33.80 9.05 -2.87
C ALA A 62 -33.57 10.14 -1.81
N THR A 63 -33.21 9.74 -0.59
CA THR A 63 -32.82 10.67 0.48
C THR A 63 -31.52 11.36 0.07
N VAL A 64 -31.61 12.64 -0.29
CA VAL A 64 -30.45 13.47 -0.67
C VAL A 64 -29.70 13.89 0.61
N ILE A 65 -28.77 13.05 1.07
CA ILE A 65 -27.88 13.37 2.18
C ILE A 65 -26.73 14.24 1.64
N GLY A 66 -26.55 15.44 2.21
CA GLY A 66 -25.39 16.30 1.92
C GLY A 66 -25.57 17.40 0.89
N ARG A 67 -26.78 17.61 0.33
CA ARG A 67 -27.09 18.83 -0.45
C ARG A 67 -27.84 19.81 0.45
N ALA A 68 -27.38 21.06 0.45
CA ALA A 68 -28.04 22.12 1.19
C ALA A 68 -29.48 22.37 0.69
N ALA A 69 -30.40 22.61 1.63
CA ALA A 69 -31.79 22.92 1.32
C ALA A 69 -31.96 24.31 0.67
N SER A 70 -30.97 25.19 0.84
CA SER A 70 -30.89 26.51 0.22
C SER A 70 -29.43 26.91 -0.01
N PRO A 71 -29.13 27.88 -0.89
CA PRO A 71 -27.76 28.36 -1.12
C PRO A 71 -27.09 28.92 0.14
N ASP A 72 -27.87 29.54 1.04
CA ASP A 72 -27.37 30.10 2.31
C ASP A 72 -27.15 29.02 3.38
N ALA A 73 -27.77 27.85 3.23
CA ALA A 73 -27.52 26.67 4.06
C ALA A 73 -26.40 25.78 3.50
N ASP A 74 -25.78 26.19 2.39
CA ASP A 74 -24.70 25.46 1.75
C ASP A 74 -23.36 25.76 2.43
N LEU A 75 -22.51 24.73 2.49
CA LEU A 75 -21.19 24.88 3.09
C LEU A 75 -20.38 25.89 2.27
N SER A 76 -19.65 26.75 2.96
CA SER A 76 -18.80 27.73 2.29
C SER A 76 -17.78 27.02 1.40
N GLU A 77 -17.39 27.67 0.31
CA GLU A 77 -16.42 27.11 -0.65
C GLU A 77 -15.09 26.75 0.03
N SER A 78 -14.67 27.53 1.04
CA SER A 78 -13.48 27.25 1.84
C SER A 78 -13.60 25.93 2.64
N VAL A 79 -14.77 25.65 3.23
CA VAL A 79 -15.01 24.39 3.96
C VAL A 79 -15.10 23.21 2.99
N ARG A 80 -15.72 23.39 1.82
CA ARG A 80 -15.70 22.36 0.75
C ARG A 80 -14.27 22.07 0.28
N ARG A 81 -13.47 23.10 0.00
CA ARG A 81 -12.06 22.93 -0.36
C ARG A 81 -11.22 22.31 0.75
N LEU A 82 -11.53 22.59 2.01
CA LEU A 82 -10.87 21.95 3.15
C LEU A 82 -11.19 20.45 3.21
N HIS A 83 -12.45 20.08 2.96
CA HIS A 83 -12.91 18.70 2.94
C HIS A 83 -12.41 17.93 1.70
N ASP A 84 -12.33 18.59 0.55
CA ASP A 84 -11.87 18.01 -0.72
C ASP A 84 -10.34 18.08 -0.90
N GLU A 85 -9.59 18.39 0.16
CA GLU A 85 -8.11 18.51 0.16
C GLU A 85 -7.55 19.55 -0.84
N GLN A 86 -8.39 20.48 -1.33
CA GLN A 86 -7.99 21.57 -2.23
C GLN A 86 -7.47 22.80 -1.47
N HIS A 87 -7.22 22.67 -0.16
CA HIS A 87 -6.76 23.74 0.72
C HIS A 87 -5.26 23.62 0.99
N ALA A 88 -4.53 24.73 0.83
CA ALA A 88 -3.07 24.81 0.97
C ALA A 88 -2.53 24.50 2.37
N ALA A 89 -3.40 24.34 3.37
CA ALA A 89 -3.04 24.03 4.76
C ALA A 89 -3.05 22.52 5.06
N THR A 90 -3.48 21.71 4.09
CA THR A 90 -3.63 20.25 4.21
C THR A 90 -2.69 19.47 3.26
N PRO A 91 -1.47 19.95 2.90
CA PRO A 91 -0.58 19.18 2.04
C PRO A 91 -0.22 17.85 2.70
N GLY A 92 -0.19 16.77 1.92
CA GLY A 92 0.17 15.42 2.39
C GLY A 92 -0.84 14.76 3.33
N TYR A 93 -2.07 15.25 3.46
CA TYR A 93 -3.10 14.55 4.23
C TYR A 93 -3.55 13.25 3.56
N SER A 94 -3.79 13.27 2.25
CA SER A 94 -4.15 12.09 1.46
C SER A 94 -3.12 10.97 1.61
N GLU A 95 -1.84 11.29 1.44
CA GLU A 95 -0.71 10.38 1.63
C GLU A 95 -0.69 9.78 3.04
N ARG A 96 -0.82 10.61 4.07
CA ARG A 96 -0.89 10.14 5.47
C ARG A 96 -2.12 9.29 5.74
N ALA A 97 -3.28 9.66 5.20
CA ALA A 97 -4.52 8.91 5.34
C ALA A 97 -4.43 7.55 4.65
N HIS A 98 -3.85 7.50 3.45
CA HIS A 98 -3.59 6.26 2.72
C HIS A 98 -2.57 5.37 3.43
N GLN A 99 -1.46 5.94 3.93
CA GLN A 99 -0.48 5.22 4.75
C GLN A 99 -1.15 4.61 6.00
N LEU A 100 -1.97 5.39 6.69
CA LEU A 100 -2.67 4.95 7.89
C LEU A 100 -3.76 3.90 7.58
N ASP A 101 -4.46 4.01 6.46
CA ASP A 101 -5.41 2.98 5.98
C ASP A 101 -4.70 1.65 5.69
N ARG A 102 -3.52 1.73 5.06
CA ARG A 102 -2.62 0.59 4.82
C ARG A 102 -2.23 -0.10 6.11
N LEU A 103 -1.76 0.64 7.11
CA LEU A 103 -1.37 0.09 8.41
C LEU A 103 -2.56 -0.48 9.18
N ARG A 104 -3.70 0.23 9.21
CA ARG A 104 -4.91 -0.24 9.92
C ARG A 104 -5.49 -1.50 9.30
N THR A 105 -5.58 -1.58 7.98
CA THR A 105 -6.07 -2.76 7.27
C THR A 105 -5.16 -3.95 7.54
N THR A 106 -3.84 -3.76 7.47
CA THR A 106 -2.85 -4.80 7.79
C THR A 106 -3.00 -5.28 9.22
N GLN A 107 -3.11 -4.37 10.19
CA GLN A 107 -3.34 -4.70 11.60
C GLN A 107 -4.62 -5.53 11.80
N ALA A 108 -5.71 -5.16 11.12
CA ALA A 108 -6.97 -5.90 11.19
C ALA A 108 -6.80 -7.33 10.66
N LEU A 109 -6.09 -7.52 9.54
CA LEU A 109 -5.81 -8.84 8.98
C LEU A 109 -4.90 -9.68 9.87
N CYS A 110 -3.85 -9.08 10.45
CA CYS A 110 -2.99 -9.75 11.43
C CYS A 110 -3.81 -10.26 12.64
N ASN A 111 -4.70 -9.41 13.18
CA ASN A 111 -5.57 -9.81 14.29
C ASN A 111 -6.55 -10.92 13.89
N ALA A 112 -7.08 -10.89 12.66
CA ALA A 112 -8.00 -11.92 12.16
C ALA A 112 -7.31 -13.27 11.90
N LEU A 113 -6.00 -13.26 11.63
CA LEU A 113 -5.16 -14.44 11.43
C LEU A 113 -4.47 -14.91 12.71
N GLU A 114 -4.68 -14.23 13.84
CA GLU A 114 -4.08 -14.57 15.14
C GLU A 114 -2.55 -14.71 15.10
N VAL A 115 -1.88 -13.90 14.27
CA VAL A 115 -0.40 -13.92 14.15
C VAL A 115 0.26 -13.41 15.42
N THR A 116 1.52 -13.80 15.62
CA THR A 116 2.27 -13.35 16.81
C THR A 116 2.53 -11.84 16.75
N PRO A 117 2.70 -11.16 17.91
CA PRO A 117 3.03 -9.73 17.93
C PRO A 117 4.27 -9.40 17.09
N TRP A 118 5.27 -10.28 17.09
CA TRP A 118 6.49 -10.14 16.29
C TRP A 118 6.20 -10.17 14.78
N GLN A 119 5.45 -11.18 14.31
CA GLN A 119 5.05 -11.30 12.91
C GLN A 119 4.20 -10.10 12.47
N ARG A 120 3.35 -9.58 13.35
CA ARG A 120 2.54 -8.40 13.10
C ARG A 120 3.40 -7.15 12.90
N ASP A 121 4.39 -6.93 13.75
CA ASP A 121 5.26 -5.74 13.66
C ASP A 121 6.13 -5.79 12.40
N LEU A 122 6.62 -6.98 12.01
CA LEU A 122 7.29 -7.19 10.72
C LEU A 122 6.37 -6.95 9.53
N ALA A 123 5.13 -7.46 9.56
CA ALA A 123 4.17 -7.26 8.49
C ALA A 123 3.79 -5.79 8.33
N LEU A 124 3.65 -5.05 9.43
CA LEU A 124 3.43 -3.61 9.42
C LEU A 124 4.62 -2.85 8.85
N GLY A 125 5.85 -3.25 9.20
CA GLY A 125 7.07 -2.59 8.72
C GLY A 125 7.23 -2.78 7.22
N VAL A 126 7.06 -4.02 6.74
CA VAL A 126 7.06 -4.34 5.32
C VAL A 126 5.98 -3.55 4.59
N MET A 127 4.75 -3.55 5.11
CA MET A 127 3.67 -2.79 4.47
C MET A 127 3.95 -1.30 4.44
N ASP A 128 4.71 -0.74 5.40
CA ASP A 128 5.05 0.68 5.41
C ASP A 128 6.06 1.06 4.31
N GLU A 129 7.01 0.19 4.03
CA GLU A 129 8.13 0.45 3.11
C GLU A 129 7.83 0.08 1.65
N ILE A 130 7.04 -0.96 1.40
CA ILE A 130 6.80 -1.44 0.03
C ILE A 130 6.06 -0.43 -0.84
N ASP A 131 6.38 -0.44 -2.13
CA ASP A 131 5.65 0.29 -3.16
C ASP A 131 4.49 -0.56 -3.71
N LEU A 132 3.26 -0.11 -3.47
CA LEU A 132 2.05 -0.77 -3.94
C LEU A 132 1.89 -0.70 -5.47
N THR A 133 2.55 0.23 -6.17
CA THR A 133 2.39 0.41 -7.63
C THR A 133 2.99 -0.73 -8.45
N GLU A 134 4.08 -1.32 -7.96
CA GLU A 134 4.73 -2.49 -8.53
C GLU A 134 3.81 -3.72 -8.60
N PHE A 135 2.77 -3.77 -7.75
CA PHE A 135 1.74 -4.82 -7.79
C PHE A 135 0.69 -4.58 -8.90
N GLY A 136 0.77 -3.45 -9.60
CA GLY A 136 -0.04 -3.12 -10.78
C GLY A 136 -1.53 -3.13 -10.51
N SER A 137 -2.29 -3.94 -11.26
CA SER A 137 -3.74 -4.04 -11.10
C SER A 137 -4.17 -4.68 -9.78
N GLN A 138 -3.29 -5.40 -9.10
CA GLN A 138 -3.55 -6.13 -7.86
C GLN A 138 -3.07 -5.38 -6.61
N ARG A 139 -2.82 -4.07 -6.72
CA ARG A 139 -2.33 -3.18 -5.66
C ARG A 139 -3.27 -2.92 -4.47
N ALA A 140 -4.39 -3.64 -4.39
CA ALA A 140 -5.33 -3.46 -3.29
C ALA A 140 -4.64 -3.86 -1.97
N ILE A 141 -4.65 -2.94 -0.99
CA ILE A 141 -4.07 -3.08 0.35
C ILE A 141 -4.40 -4.44 0.97
N PRO A 142 -5.67 -4.92 0.99
CA PRO A 142 -5.96 -6.20 1.63
C PRO A 142 -5.25 -7.38 0.94
N LYS A 143 -5.12 -7.33 -0.39
CA LYS A 143 -4.46 -8.39 -1.16
C LYS A 143 -2.97 -8.44 -0.88
N VAL A 144 -2.32 -7.28 -0.94
CA VAL A 144 -0.88 -7.16 -0.70
C VAL A 144 -0.57 -7.49 0.76
N ALA A 145 -1.38 -7.02 1.71
CA ALA A 145 -1.21 -7.32 3.13
C ALA A 145 -1.28 -8.83 3.42
N LEU A 146 -2.22 -9.58 2.82
CA LEU A 146 -2.27 -11.04 2.98
C LEU A 146 -1.02 -11.74 2.44
N VAL A 147 -0.47 -11.25 1.33
CA VAL A 147 0.78 -11.77 0.74
C VAL A 147 1.97 -11.47 1.66
N VAL A 148 2.03 -10.27 2.23
CA VAL A 148 3.05 -9.87 3.20
C VAL A 148 2.98 -10.72 4.46
N ILE A 149 1.80 -10.87 5.06
CA ILE A 149 1.61 -11.68 6.28
C ILE A 149 2.06 -13.11 6.03
N ARG A 150 1.66 -13.72 4.90
CA ARG A 150 2.15 -15.04 4.52
C ARG A 150 3.68 -15.06 4.45
N HIS A 151 4.28 -14.07 3.79
CA HIS A 151 5.72 -14.04 3.60
C HIS A 151 6.49 -13.94 4.92
N VAL A 152 6.02 -13.10 5.84
CA VAL A 152 6.61 -12.92 7.16
C VAL A 152 6.50 -14.20 7.99
N VAL A 153 5.31 -14.82 8.02
CA VAL A 153 5.10 -16.08 8.74
C VAL A 153 5.95 -17.21 8.13
N ASP A 154 6.09 -17.24 6.80
CA ASP A 154 6.98 -18.18 6.12
C ASP A 154 8.44 -18.02 6.57
N ILE A 155 8.95 -16.78 6.67
CA ILE A 155 10.33 -16.51 7.11
C ILE A 155 10.51 -16.87 8.59
N ASP A 156 9.60 -16.42 9.46
CA ASP A 156 9.65 -16.70 10.90
C ASP A 156 9.61 -18.22 11.17
N ARG A 157 8.78 -18.97 10.43
CA ARG A 157 8.73 -20.44 10.50
C ARG A 157 10.01 -21.09 9.95
N GLN A 158 10.60 -20.55 8.89
CA GLN A 158 11.89 -21.03 8.38
C GLN A 158 12.99 -20.87 9.42
N GLN A 159 13.10 -19.69 10.05
CA GLN A 159 14.04 -19.42 11.13
C GLN A 159 13.80 -20.33 12.35
N TYR A 160 12.55 -20.51 12.77
CA TYR A 160 12.20 -21.37 13.90
C TYR A 160 12.62 -22.83 13.68
N PHE A 161 12.47 -23.35 12.47
CA PHE A 161 12.91 -24.69 12.11
C PHE A 161 14.39 -24.77 11.69
N GLY A 162 15.10 -23.63 11.67
CA GLY A 162 16.49 -23.52 11.25
C GLY A 162 16.72 -23.84 9.78
N LEU A 163 15.74 -23.62 8.90
CA LEU A 163 15.86 -23.88 7.45
C LEU A 163 16.66 -22.80 6.70
N ASP A 164 16.87 -21.65 7.33
CA ASP A 164 17.59 -20.50 6.81
C ASP A 164 19.12 -20.68 6.78
N ASP A 165 19.69 -21.43 7.73
CA ASP A 165 21.14 -21.68 7.84
C ASP A 165 21.53 -23.14 7.52
N ILE A 166 20.64 -23.86 6.83
CA ILE A 166 20.87 -25.26 6.47
C ILE A 166 21.76 -25.35 5.22
N ASP A 167 22.95 -25.94 5.39
CA ASP A 167 23.73 -26.43 4.25
C ASP A 167 23.07 -27.68 3.67
N ALA A 168 22.31 -27.48 2.59
CA ALA A 168 21.60 -28.53 1.87
C ALA A 168 22.51 -29.67 1.39
N GLN A 169 23.83 -29.46 1.28
CA GLN A 169 24.80 -30.51 0.91
C GLN A 169 25.21 -31.40 2.10
N SER A 170 25.02 -30.94 3.33
CA SER A 170 25.40 -31.64 4.56
C SER A 170 24.31 -32.56 5.12
N LEU A 171 23.05 -32.37 4.70
CA LEU A 171 21.90 -33.13 5.20
C LEU A 171 21.58 -34.33 4.32
N SER A 172 21.30 -35.46 4.97
CA SER A 172 20.72 -36.63 4.31
C SER A 172 19.33 -36.30 3.75
N ALA A 173 18.98 -36.91 2.61
CA ALA A 173 17.67 -36.74 1.96
C ALA A 173 16.49 -36.97 2.91
N ASP A 174 16.55 -38.01 3.76
CA ASP A 174 15.49 -38.35 4.71
C ASP A 174 15.27 -37.24 5.75
N ARG A 175 16.36 -36.63 6.24
CA ARG A 175 16.29 -35.53 7.21
C ARG A 175 15.77 -34.25 6.58
N MET A 176 16.12 -34.00 5.32
CA MET A 176 15.60 -32.89 4.54
C MET A 176 14.09 -33.04 4.30
N GLU A 177 13.64 -34.24 3.94
CA GLU A 177 12.22 -34.56 3.74
C GLU A 177 11.39 -34.39 5.03
N GLU A 178 11.90 -34.84 6.18
CA GLU A 178 11.24 -34.66 7.48
C GLU A 178 11.03 -33.18 7.84
N LEU A 179 12.06 -32.34 7.62
CA LEU A 179 12.00 -30.90 7.89
C LEU A 179 11.02 -30.20 6.95
N PHE A 180 11.03 -30.52 5.66
CA PHE A 180 10.05 -29.99 4.71
C PHE A 180 8.62 -30.43 5.01
N ALA A 181 8.41 -31.68 5.42
CA ALA A 181 7.10 -32.18 5.83
C ALA A 181 6.57 -31.41 7.05
N ARG A 182 7.43 -31.14 8.04
CA ARG A 182 7.07 -30.37 9.24
C ARG A 182 6.74 -28.92 8.92
N TYR A 183 7.53 -28.28 8.05
CA TYR A 183 7.26 -26.93 7.56
C TYR A 183 5.92 -26.87 6.82
N ARG A 184 5.67 -27.79 5.90
CA ARG A 184 4.41 -27.84 5.12
C ARG A 184 3.18 -28.04 6.01
N ALA A 185 3.29 -28.84 7.06
CA ALA A 185 2.21 -29.05 8.02
C ALA A 185 1.85 -27.77 8.80
N HIS A 186 2.76 -26.81 8.85
CA HIS A 186 2.57 -25.50 9.44
C HIS A 186 2.74 -24.44 8.34
N ASP A 187 2.04 -24.55 7.21
CA ASP A 187 1.91 -23.43 6.25
C ASP A 187 0.64 -22.65 6.61
N ILE A 188 0.75 -21.32 6.76
CA ILE A 188 -0.39 -20.46 7.09
C ILE A 188 -1.45 -20.49 5.98
N THR A 189 -1.06 -20.82 4.75
CA THR A 189 -2.01 -20.96 3.65
C THR A 189 -2.92 -22.16 3.77
N ASP A 190 -2.60 -23.12 4.66
CA ASP A 190 -3.48 -24.25 4.94
C ASP A 190 -4.53 -23.95 6.01
N GLU A 191 -4.38 -22.86 6.76
CA GLU A 191 -5.32 -22.42 7.79
C GLU A 191 -6.63 -21.93 7.17
N GLU A 192 -7.77 -22.36 7.72
CA GLU A 192 -9.10 -22.09 7.17
C GLU A 192 -9.43 -20.58 7.17
N THR A 193 -8.97 -19.86 8.19
CA THR A 193 -9.10 -18.40 8.31
C THR A 193 -8.40 -17.68 7.16
N PHE A 194 -7.19 -18.10 6.83
CA PHE A 194 -6.42 -17.57 5.71
C PHE A 194 -7.09 -17.88 4.37
N LYS A 195 -7.52 -19.13 4.15
CA LYS A 195 -8.22 -19.55 2.93
C LYS A 195 -9.48 -18.72 2.69
N ARG A 196 -10.28 -18.48 3.73
CA ARG A 196 -11.47 -17.64 3.67
C ARG A 196 -11.14 -16.20 3.31
N LEU A 197 -10.20 -15.57 4.02
CA LEU A 197 -9.80 -14.18 3.75
C LEU A 197 -9.21 -14.02 2.34
N ALA A 198 -8.38 -14.96 1.91
CA ALA A 198 -7.84 -14.96 0.56
C ALA A 198 -8.96 -15.05 -0.50
N ALA A 199 -9.95 -15.92 -0.28
CA ALA A 199 -11.10 -16.03 -1.17
C ALA A 199 -11.95 -14.74 -1.20
N ASP A 200 -12.21 -14.12 -0.04
CA ASP A 200 -13.00 -12.88 0.07
C ASP A 200 -12.37 -11.74 -0.73
N TYR A 201 -11.03 -11.68 -0.79
CA TYR A 201 -10.31 -10.70 -1.60
C TYR A 201 -9.91 -11.20 -2.99
N GLY A 202 -10.35 -12.39 -3.42
CA GLY A 202 -10.06 -12.91 -4.77
C GLY A 202 -8.58 -13.26 -5.02
N LEU A 203 -7.88 -13.70 -3.98
CA LEU A 203 -6.52 -14.26 -4.05
C LEU A 203 -6.60 -15.77 -4.26
N ASP A 204 -6.35 -16.20 -5.50
CA ASP A 204 -6.04 -17.61 -5.79
C ASP A 204 -4.54 -17.89 -5.56
N THR A 205 -4.18 -19.18 -5.55
CA THR A 205 -2.79 -19.61 -5.32
C THR A 205 -1.82 -19.06 -6.38
N THR A 206 -2.27 -18.88 -7.62
CA THR A 206 -1.47 -18.36 -8.73
C THR A 206 -1.13 -16.89 -8.53
N ASN A 207 -2.15 -16.05 -8.26
CA ASN A 207 -2.01 -14.63 -7.99
C ASN A 207 -1.19 -14.42 -6.73
N LEU A 208 -1.42 -15.21 -5.69
CA LEU A 208 -0.67 -15.13 -4.45
C LEU A 208 0.83 -15.39 -4.69
N ASN A 209 1.18 -16.43 -5.47
CA ASN A 209 2.58 -16.71 -5.82
C ASN A 209 3.20 -15.62 -6.71
N ARG A 210 2.40 -15.01 -7.61
CA ARG A 210 2.85 -13.89 -8.45
C ARG A 210 3.15 -12.65 -7.60
N LEU A 211 2.24 -12.27 -6.71
CA LEU A 211 2.42 -11.10 -5.84
C LEU A 211 3.58 -11.31 -4.86
N ARG A 212 3.77 -12.54 -4.37
CA ARG A 212 4.93 -12.88 -3.53
C ARG A 212 6.26 -12.64 -4.25
N ARG A 213 6.36 -12.94 -5.55
CA ARG A 213 7.59 -12.68 -6.32
C ARG A 213 7.87 -11.18 -6.45
N VAL A 214 6.84 -10.37 -6.67
CA VAL A 214 6.95 -8.91 -6.71
C VAL A 214 7.40 -8.38 -5.35
N LEU A 215 6.78 -8.84 -4.26
CA LEU A 215 7.17 -8.49 -2.90
C LEU A 215 8.65 -8.81 -2.63
N LYS A 216 9.10 -10.03 -2.95
CA LYS A 216 10.50 -10.43 -2.76
C LYS A 216 11.49 -9.60 -3.58
N ALA A 217 11.08 -9.03 -4.71
CA ALA A 217 11.95 -8.19 -5.52
C ALA A 217 12.14 -6.79 -4.93
N GLN A 218 11.22 -6.36 -4.04
CA GLN A 218 11.30 -5.07 -3.36
C GLN A 218 12.01 -5.15 -2.01
N LEU A 219 11.98 -6.32 -1.35
CA LEU A 219 12.58 -6.51 -0.04
C LEU A 219 14.09 -6.70 -0.15
N GLU A 220 14.82 -6.04 0.74
CA GLU A 220 16.22 -6.33 1.03
C GLU A 220 16.34 -7.62 1.88
N ASP A 221 17.56 -8.04 2.20
CA ASP A 221 17.81 -9.32 2.89
C ASP A 221 17.20 -9.36 4.32
N GLU A 222 16.97 -8.22 4.96
CA GLU A 222 16.37 -8.11 6.29
C GLU A 222 14.98 -7.49 6.25
N LEU A 223 14.04 -8.05 7.04
CA LEU A 223 12.68 -7.54 7.12
C LEU A 223 12.60 -6.33 8.07
N PRO A 224 12.02 -5.20 7.65
CA PRO A 224 11.83 -4.04 8.52
C PRO A 224 10.80 -4.34 9.61
N ALA A 225 11.13 -4.03 10.86
CA ALA A 225 10.21 -4.13 11.99
C ALA A 225 9.56 -2.76 12.30
N TYR A 226 8.23 -2.70 12.33
CA TYR A 226 7.53 -1.48 12.67
C TYR A 226 7.71 -1.11 14.15
N GLY A 227 8.12 0.13 14.43
CA GLY A 227 8.17 0.69 15.79
C GLY A 227 9.24 0.10 16.72
N ARG A 228 10.01 -0.91 16.28
CA ARG A 228 11.13 -1.48 17.05
C ARG A 228 12.42 -1.36 16.26
N ASN A 229 13.29 -0.47 16.72
CA ASN A 229 14.68 -0.46 16.28
C ASN A 229 15.39 -1.68 16.91
N PRO A 230 15.96 -2.62 16.12
CA PRO A 230 16.68 -3.80 16.63
C PRO A 230 17.90 -3.44 17.51
N TYR A 231 18.35 -2.18 17.44
CA TYR A 231 19.41 -1.64 18.29
C TYR A 231 18.91 -0.84 19.50
N ARG A 232 17.60 -0.86 19.81
CA ARG A 232 17.04 -0.19 20.99
C ARG A 232 17.23 -1.06 22.23
N ASP A 233 17.87 -0.49 23.25
CA ASP A 233 18.05 -1.14 24.55
C ASP A 233 16.68 -1.51 25.15
N PRO A 234 16.44 -2.80 25.51
CA PRO A 234 15.21 -3.27 26.15
C PRO A 234 14.83 -2.55 27.45
N ASN A 235 15.78 -1.84 28.08
CA ASN A 235 15.55 -1.11 29.32
C ASN A 235 15.12 0.35 29.11
N LEU A 236 14.97 0.82 27.86
CA LEU A 236 14.47 2.17 27.60
C LEU A 236 12.93 2.19 27.69
N PRO A 237 12.34 3.16 28.42
CA PRO A 237 10.88 3.30 28.51
C PRO A 237 10.28 3.56 27.13
N ASP A 238 9.09 3.02 26.86
CA ASP A 238 8.43 3.18 25.57
C ASP A 238 8.08 4.65 25.30
N ALA A 239 8.38 5.12 24.09
CA ALA A 239 8.17 6.53 23.69
C ALA A 239 6.69 6.96 23.71
N ALA A 240 5.75 6.02 23.94
CA ALA A 240 4.34 6.33 24.11
C ALA A 240 4.00 6.91 25.50
N GLU A 241 4.91 6.85 26.48
CA GLU A 241 4.64 7.37 27.84
C GLU A 241 5.07 8.84 28.03
N SER A 242 5.85 9.42 27.11
CA SER A 242 6.39 10.79 27.29
C SER A 242 5.43 11.93 26.92
N ASP A 243 4.31 11.66 26.24
CA ASP A 243 3.38 12.72 25.79
C ASP A 243 2.24 13.02 26.79
N VAL A 244 2.08 12.22 27.85
CA VAL A 244 0.98 12.40 28.81
C VAL A 244 1.39 13.20 30.05
N GLU A 245 2.69 13.29 30.37
CA GLU A 245 3.15 13.90 31.62
C GLU A 245 3.52 15.40 31.50
N GLY A 246 3.63 15.93 30.27
CA GLY A 246 3.99 17.33 30.02
C GLY A 246 2.84 18.35 30.11
N THR A 247 1.57 17.91 30.08
CA THR A 247 0.41 18.83 29.98
C THR A 247 -0.19 19.20 31.35
N ASN A 248 0.06 18.42 32.41
CA ASN A 248 -0.53 18.68 33.74
C ASN A 248 0.28 19.62 34.64
N ALA A 249 1.48 20.05 34.25
CA ALA A 249 2.33 20.91 35.08
C ALA A 249 2.11 22.43 34.88
N ALA A 250 1.38 22.85 33.85
CA ALA A 250 1.30 24.27 33.45
C ALA A 250 0.09 25.05 34.00
N SER A 251 -0.84 24.43 34.74
CA SER A 251 -2.12 25.06 35.13
C SER A 251 -2.25 25.48 36.61
N THR A 252 -1.20 25.34 37.45
CA THR A 252 -1.30 25.59 38.90
C THR A 252 -0.48 26.75 39.47
N SER A 253 -0.01 27.71 38.66
CA SER A 253 0.75 28.85 39.19
C SER A 253 0.37 30.18 38.54
N SER A 254 -0.81 30.72 38.89
CA SER A 254 -1.13 32.16 38.82
C SER A 254 -2.42 32.49 39.61
N GLN A 255 -2.36 32.35 40.94
CA GLN A 255 -3.24 33.10 41.86
C GLN A 255 -2.46 33.40 43.13
N SER A 256 -1.97 34.64 43.24
CA SER A 256 -1.85 35.46 44.46
C SER A 256 -1.34 36.84 44.09
#